data_AF-X1TGS1-F1
#
_entry.id   AF-X1TGS1-F1
#
_cell.length_a   1.000
_cell.length_b   1.000
_cell.length_c   1.000
_cell.angle_alpha   90.00
_cell.angle_beta   90.00
_cell.angle_gamma   90.00
#
_symmetry.space_group_name_H-M   'P 1'
#
loop_
_entity.id
_entity.type
_entity.pdbx_description
1 polymer ?
#
loop_
_entity_poly.entity_id
_entity_poly.type
_entity_poly.pdbx_seq_one_letter_code
_entity_poly.pdbx_strand_id
1 'polypeptide(L)' 'MKFERYGIGIAKGLSVTIRHLLRRPVTTQYPEQRLNPSRRTRGNELIWDKGKCTGCATCAKTCPQGVIRIVTS' A
#
# COMPACT_ATOMS: atom_id res chain seq x y z
N MET A 1 15.19 -48.91 -11.79
CA MET A 1 14.23 -47.80 -11.60
C MET A 1 14.45 -46.76 -12.70
N LYS A 2 13.60 -46.78 -13.74
CA LYS A 2 13.74 -45.92 -14.92
C LYS A 2 13.30 -44.49 -14.57
N PHE A 3 14.26 -43.56 -14.53
CA PHE A 3 14.09 -42.11 -14.37
C PHE A 3 13.37 -41.43 -15.57
N GLU A 4 12.75 -42.17 -16.48
CA GLU A 4 12.18 -41.66 -17.74
C GLU A 4 10.98 -40.71 -17.56
N ARG A 5 10.26 -40.76 -16.43
CA ARG A 5 9.02 -39.97 -16.24
C ARG A 5 9.13 -38.79 -15.27
N TYR A 6 10.24 -38.66 -14.54
CA TYR A 6 10.43 -37.59 -13.54
C TYR A 6 10.99 -36.29 -14.15
N GLY A 7 11.81 -36.40 -15.19
CA GLY A 7 12.54 -35.26 -15.76
C GLY A 7 11.66 -34.22 -16.47
N ILE A 8 10.58 -34.64 -17.12
CA ILE A 8 9.68 -33.73 -17.89
C ILE A 8 8.97 -32.74 -16.96
N GLY A 9 8.54 -33.19 -15.77
CA GLY A 9 7.90 -32.33 -14.78
C GLY A 9 8.86 -31.27 -14.22
N ILE A 10 10.09 -31.69 -13.90
CA ILE A 10 11.15 -30.80 -13.39
C ILE A 10 11.57 -29.78 -14.48
N ALA A 11 11.78 -30.24 -15.72
CA ALA A 11 12.12 -29.36 -16.84
C ALA A 11 11.01 -28.33 -17.11
N LYS A 12 9.75 -28.73 -17.00
CA LYS A 12 8.60 -27.83 -17.12
C LYS A 12 8.52 -26.82 -15.96
N GLY A 13 8.85 -27.22 -14.74
CA GLY A 13 8.95 -26.29 -13.61
C GLY A 13 10.09 -25.27 -13.80
N LEU A 14 11.26 -25.76 -14.21
CA LEU A 14 12.44 -24.92 -14.43
C LEU A 14 12.22 -23.93 -15.59
N SER A 15 11.53 -24.32 -16.66
CA SER A 15 11.20 -23.41 -17.76
C SER A 15 10.30 -22.25 -17.31
N VAL A 16 9.39 -22.49 -16.36
CA VAL A 16 8.58 -21.43 -15.73
C VAL A 16 9.46 -20.51 -14.89
N THR A 17 10.40 -21.06 -14.11
CA THR A 17 11.33 -20.25 -13.30
C THR A 17 12.23 -19.37 -14.18
N ILE A 18 12.82 -19.92 -15.24
CA ILE A 18 13.62 -19.17 -16.21
C ILE A 18 12.79 -18.05 -16.85
N ARG A 19 11.52 -18.34 -17.20
CA ARG A 19 10.62 -17.31 -17.74
C ARG A 19 10.36 -16.17 -16.75
N HIS A 20 10.30 -16.43 -15.44
CA HIS A 20 10.13 -15.38 -14.44
C HIS A 20 11.43 -14.62 -14.17
N LEU A 21 12.59 -15.28 -14.24
CA LEU A 21 13.90 -14.66 -14.06
C LEU A 21 14.18 -13.57 -15.11
N LEU A 22 13.73 -13.79 -16.35
CA LEU A 22 13.92 -12.86 -17.46
C LEU A 22 12.85 -11.74 -17.52
N ARG A 23 11.85 -11.73 -16.63
CA ARG A 23 10.87 -10.66 -16.57
C ARG A 23 11.44 -9.44 -15.85
N ARG A 24 10.98 -8.26 -16.24
CA ARG A 24 11.30 -7.03 -15.50
C ARG A 24 10.71 -7.10 -14.09
N PRO A 25 11.47 -6.73 -13.05
CA PRO A 25 10.96 -6.72 -11.68
C PRO A 25 9.85 -5.67 -11.53
N VAL A 26 8.79 -6.04 -10.81
CA VAL A 26 7.66 -5.13 -10.49
C VAL A 26 7.95 -4.24 -9.28
N THR A 27 9.06 -4.48 -8.58
CA THR A 27 9.41 -3.80 -7.34
C THR A 27 9.76 -2.34 -7.59
N THR A 28 9.22 -1.45 -6.76
CA THR A 28 9.64 -0.05 -6.69
C THR A 28 10.70 0.09 -5.61
N GLN A 29 11.87 0.63 -5.93
CA GLN A 29 12.97 0.74 -4.97
C GLN A 29 12.77 1.96 -4.06
N TYR A 30 12.42 1.72 -2.80
CA TYR A 30 12.27 2.77 -1.79
C TYR A 30 13.62 2.97 -1.06
N PRO A 31 14.05 4.22 -0.76
CA PRO A 31 13.31 5.48 -0.80
C PRO A 31 13.39 6.30 -2.09
N GLU A 32 14.25 5.92 -3.04
CA GLU A 32 14.57 6.68 -4.26
C GLU A 32 13.42 6.76 -5.26
N GLN A 33 12.61 5.71 -5.35
CA GLN A 33 11.39 5.65 -6.15
C GLN A 33 10.20 5.44 -5.20
N ARG A 34 9.17 6.26 -5.36
CA ARG A 34 7.94 6.17 -4.57
C ARG A 34 6.75 5.89 -5.48
N LEU A 35 5.80 5.10 -4.97
CA LEU A 35 4.53 4.86 -5.63
C LEU A 35 3.68 6.14 -5.59
N ASN A 36 2.94 6.40 -6.67
CA ASN A 36 1.98 7.50 -6.70
C ASN A 36 0.73 7.10 -5.90
N PRO A 37 0.43 7.74 -4.75
CA PRO A 37 -0.76 7.44 -3.98
C PRO A 37 -2.02 7.92 -4.72
N SER A 38 -3.15 7.28 -4.42
CA SER A 38 -4.45 7.72 -4.95
C SER A 38 -4.84 9.09 -4.37
N ARG A 39 -5.67 9.85 -5.10
CA ARG A 39 -6.19 11.14 -4.59
C ARG A 39 -7.00 11.04 -3.30
N ARG A 40 -7.52 9.85 -2.97
CA ARG A 40 -8.35 9.59 -1.78
C ARG A 40 -7.56 8.94 -0.64
N THR A 41 -6.27 8.69 -0.84
CA THR A 41 -5.43 8.11 0.22
C THR A 41 -5.42 9.06 1.41
N ARG A 42 -5.83 8.55 2.58
CA ARG A 42 -5.80 9.31 3.83
C ARG A 42 -4.41 9.16 4.44
N GLY A 43 -3.60 10.21 4.34
CA GLY A 43 -2.29 10.28 4.99
C GLY A 43 -2.41 10.50 6.50
N ASN A 44 -1.28 10.84 7.12
CA ASN A 44 -1.22 11.06 8.57
C ASN A 44 -1.75 12.44 8.98
N GLU A 45 -1.78 13.40 8.06
CA GLU A 45 -2.19 14.78 8.35
C GLU A 45 -3.72 14.93 8.28
N LEU A 46 -4.29 15.50 9.34
CA LEU A 46 -5.68 15.93 9.35
C LEU A 46 -5.79 17.25 8.59
N ILE A 47 -6.39 17.22 7.40
CA ILE A 47 -6.64 18.43 6.61
C ILE A 47 -7.72 19.26 7.32
N TRP A 48 -7.29 20.31 8.03
CA TRP A 48 -8.15 21.22 8.77
C TRP A 48 -7.89 22.67 8.34
N ASP A 49 -8.98 23.40 8.08
CA ASP A 49 -8.94 24.81 7.67
C ASP A 49 -9.57 25.66 8.77
N LYS A 50 -8.75 26.51 9.41
CA LYS A 50 -9.17 27.38 10.51
C LYS A 50 -10.21 28.41 10.07
N GLY A 51 -10.17 28.91 8.84
CA GLY A 51 -11.12 29.89 8.33
C GLY A 51 -12.51 29.30 8.05
N LYS A 52 -12.58 27.99 7.77
CA LYS A 52 -13.84 27.26 7.56
C LYS A 52 -14.38 26.61 8.84
N CYS A 53 -13.55 26.51 9.88
CA CYS A 53 -13.93 25.88 11.13
C CYS A 53 -14.83 26.81 11.96
N THR A 54 -16.03 26.36 12.29
CA THR A 54 -16.97 27.10 13.16
C THR A 54 -16.88 26.74 14.64
N GLY A 55 -16.03 25.77 15.00
CA GLY A 55 -15.90 25.30 16.39
C GLY A 55 -17.03 24.38 16.87
N CYS A 56 -17.87 23.84 15.99
CA CYS A 56 -19.01 22.98 16.35
C CYS A 56 -18.67 21.63 17.01
N ALA A 57 -17.40 21.25 17.04
CA ALA A 57 -16.87 20.01 17.63
C ALA A 57 -17.42 18.69 17.02
N THR A 58 -18.10 18.72 15.87
CA THR A 58 -18.59 17.50 15.19
C THR A 58 -17.45 16.55 14.82
N CYS A 59 -16.33 17.07 14.33
CA CYS A 59 -15.15 16.25 14.00
C CYS A 59 -14.61 15.49 15.22
N ALA A 60 -14.64 16.09 16.42
CA ALA A 60 -14.24 15.44 17.66
C ALA A 60 -15.24 14.38 18.10
N LYS A 61 -16.54 14.67 18.03
CA LYS A 61 -17.61 13.72 18.37
C LYS A 61 -17.64 12.49 17.46
N THR A 62 -17.40 12.67 16.17
CA THR A 62 -17.40 11.58 15.17
C THR A 62 -16.11 10.76 15.20
N CYS A 63 -15.05 11.25 15.84
CA CYS A 63 -13.78 10.54 15.89
C CYS A 63 -13.95 9.22 16.67
N PRO A 64 -13.77 8.05 16.04
CA PRO A 64 -13.99 6.76 16.71
C PRO A 64 -12.95 6.46 17.80
N GLN A 65 -11.83 7.18 17.82
CA GLN A 65 -10.77 7.03 18.83
C GLN A 65 -10.75 8.19 19.84
N GLY A 66 -11.59 9.22 19.66
CA GLY A 66 -11.63 10.37 20.57
C GLY A 66 -10.32 11.18 20.66
N VAL A 67 -9.42 11.08 19.67
CA VAL A 67 -8.09 11.72 19.71
C VAL A 67 -8.12 13.22 19.38
N ILE A 68 -9.24 13.74 18.87
CA ILE A 68 -9.38 15.14 18.48
C ILE A 68 -9.92 15.95 19.66
N ARG A 69 -9.17 16.97 20.07
CA ARG A 69 -9.59 17.94 21.10
C ARG A 69 -9.81 19.31 20.48
N ILE A 70 -11.01 19.86 20.64
CA ILE A 70 -11.36 21.21 20.19
C ILE A 70 -11.30 22.15 21.40
N VAL A 71 -10.58 23.26 21.25
CA VAL A 71 -10.55 24.36 22.20
C VAL A 71 -10.97 25.61 21.44
N THR A 72 -12.13 26.16 21.80
CA THR A 72 -12.60 27.45 21.31
C THR A 72 -12.23 28.53 22.32
N SER A 73 -11.68 29.64 21.84
CA SER A 73 -11.51 30.87 22.60
C SER A 73 -12.83 31.61 22.78
#